data_AF-A0A8T1CAV6-F1
#
_entry.id   AF-A0A8T1CAV6-F1
#
_cell.length_a   1.000
_cell.length_b   1.000
_cell.length_c   1.000
_cell.angle_alpha   90.00
_cell.angle_beta   90.00
_cell.angle_gamma   90.00
#
_symmetry.space_group_name_H-M   'P 1'
#
loop_
_entity.id
_entity.type
_entity.pdbx_description
1 polymer ?
#
loop_
_entity_poly.entity_id
_entity_poly.type
_entity_poly.pdbx_seq_one_letter_code
_entity_poly.pdbx_strand_id
1 'polypeptide(L)'
;MDAGVPMVSVVTATSCSIFDDGNLYLDPTSAEEEEAASWVTTARSSTSDGVLTCITNGLLSEEQYFACSEACQRASESVAAFFRIVQQKKHPLKSAGQ
;
A
#
# COMPACT_ATOMS: atom_id res chain seq x y z
N MET A 1 6.32 -7.27 -13.96
CA MET A 1 5.52 -8.27 -13.21
C MET A 1 4.79 -9.24 -14.13
N ASP A 2 3.93 -8.81 -15.06
CA ASP A 2 3.38 -9.72 -16.10
C ASP A 2 4.06 -9.56 -17.46
N ALA A 3 4.33 -8.32 -17.87
CA ALA A 3 5.07 -8.00 -19.10
C ALA A 3 6.56 -8.40 -19.08
N GLY A 4 7.05 -9.06 -18.03
CA GLY A 4 8.46 -9.50 -17.91
C GLY A 4 9.51 -8.39 -17.78
N VAL A 5 9.10 -7.11 -17.71
CA VAL A 5 10.04 -5.99 -17.54
C VAL A 5 10.77 -6.10 -16.19
N PRO A 6 12.12 -6.08 -16.17
CA PRO A 6 12.90 -6.06 -14.94
C PRO A 6 12.59 -4.81 -14.10
N MET A 7 12.37 -5.00 -12.81
CA MET A 7 12.10 -3.94 -11.85
C MET A 7 13.01 -4.12 -10.63
N VAL A 8 13.34 -3.03 -9.93
CA VAL A 8 14.16 -3.09 -8.71
C VAL A 8 13.44 -3.82 -7.59
N SER A 9 12.13 -3.60 -7.46
CA SER A 9 11.29 -4.20 -6.41
C SER A 9 9.82 -4.18 -6.84
N VAL A 10 8.95 -4.81 -6.04
CA VAL A 10 7.51 -4.66 -6.18
C VAL A 10 7.10 -3.36 -5.50
N VAL A 11 6.30 -2.53 -6.15
CA VAL A 11 5.71 -1.34 -5.54
C VAL A 11 4.27 -1.64 -5.18
N THR A 12 3.90 -1.35 -3.93
CA THR A 12 2.55 -1.53 -3.41
C THR A 12 2.01 -0.20 -2.93
N ALA A 13 0.77 0.11 -3.30
CA ALA A 13 0.05 1.26 -2.80
C ALA A 13 -1.03 0.81 -1.83
N THR A 14 -1.23 1.57 -0.76
CA THR A 14 -2.28 1.34 0.24
C THR A 14 -2.85 2.68 0.66
N SER A 15 -4.16 2.69 0.91
CA SER A 15 -4.93 3.87 1.29
C SER A 15 -5.36 3.79 2.75
N CYS A 16 -5.53 4.95 3.35
CA CYS A 16 -6.01 5.10 4.71
C CYS A 16 -6.83 6.39 4.81
N SER A 17 -8.00 6.33 5.43
CA SER A 17 -8.90 7.47 5.63
C SER A 17 -9.02 7.84 7.10
N ILE A 18 -9.40 9.09 7.34
CA ILE A 18 -9.79 9.63 8.64
C ILE A 18 -11.21 10.17 8.50
N PHE A 19 -12.08 9.77 9.42
CA PHE A 19 -13.46 10.24 9.49
C PHE A 19 -13.61 11.37 10.50
N ASP A 20 -14.82 11.97 10.54
CA ASP A 20 -15.14 13.10 11.42
C ASP A 20 -15.00 12.80 12.91
N ASP A 21 -15.02 11.52 13.29
CA ASP A 21 -14.75 11.06 14.66
C ASP A 21 -13.25 11.05 15.01
N GLY A 22 -12.38 11.39 14.05
CA GLY A 22 -10.93 11.38 14.17
C GLY A 22 -10.31 9.98 14.11
N ASN A 23 -11.11 8.93 13.88
CA ASN A 23 -10.61 7.57 13.79
C ASN A 23 -10.04 7.28 12.41
N LEU A 24 -9.03 6.41 12.41
CA LEU A 24 -8.28 6.01 11.24
C LEU A 24 -8.79 4.66 10.72
N TYR A 25 -9.04 4.58 9.41
CA TYR A 25 -9.52 3.39 8.73
C TYR A 25 -8.56 3.02 7.61
N LEU A 26 -8.19 1.75 7.55
CA LEU A 26 -7.23 1.22 6.59
C LEU A 26 -7.96 0.56 5.42
N ASP A 27 -7.48 0.80 4.21
CA ASP A 27 -8.03 0.28 2.95
C ASP A 27 -9.52 0.62 2.75
N PRO A 28 -9.88 1.93 2.80
CA PRO A 28 -11.25 2.34 2.59
C PRO A 28 -11.72 1.99 1.18
N THR A 29 -13.00 1.65 1.07
CA THR A 29 -13.71 1.57 -0.20
C THR A 29 -13.97 2.96 -0.76
N SER A 30 -14.31 3.05 -2.04
CA SER A 30 -14.61 4.36 -2.67
C SER A 30 -15.77 5.09 -2.00
N ALA A 31 -16.78 4.39 -1.47
CA ALA A 31 -17.86 5.02 -0.71
C ALA A 31 -17.35 5.56 0.64
N GLU A 32 -16.44 4.86 1.30
CA GLU A 32 -15.81 5.33 2.53
C GLU A 32 -14.85 6.51 2.30
N GLU A 33 -14.16 6.57 1.16
CA GLU A 33 -13.32 7.71 0.77
C GLU A 33 -14.15 8.98 0.48
N GLU A 34 -15.36 8.84 -0.07
CA GLU A 34 -16.28 9.97 -0.32
C GLU A 34 -16.85 10.57 0.98
N GLU A 35 -17.08 9.74 1.99
CA GLU A 35 -17.60 10.14 3.31
C GLU A 35 -16.47 10.51 4.30
N ALA A 36 -15.21 10.23 3.97
CA ALA A 36 -14.08 10.53 4.82
C ALA A 36 -13.79 12.04 4.87
N ALA A 37 -13.41 12.53 6.05
CA ALA A 37 -12.95 13.91 6.22
C ALA A 37 -11.62 14.16 5.48
N SER A 38 -10.76 13.14 5.45
CA SER A 38 -9.50 13.15 4.69
C SER A 38 -8.99 11.73 4.43
N TRP A 39 -8.10 11.58 3.46
CA TRP A 39 -7.44 10.31 3.22
C TRP A 39 -6.03 10.47 2.62
N VAL A 40 -5.24 9.43 2.77
CA VAL A 40 -3.85 9.33 2.31
C VAL A 40 -3.63 7.98 1.62
N THR A 41 -3.16 8.02 0.38
CA THR A 41 -2.60 6.86 -0.32
C THR A 41 -1.09 6.99 -0.35
N THR A 42 -0.37 5.97 0.13
CA THR A 42 1.09 5.90 0.00
C THR A 42 1.51 4.69 -0.83
N ALA A 43 2.52 4.88 -1.66
CA ALA A 43 3.17 3.81 -2.40
C ALA A 43 4.58 3.58 -1.87
N ARG A 44 4.94 2.31 -1.66
CA ARG A 44 6.24 1.90 -1.13
C ARG A 44 6.83 0.73 -1.91
N SER A 45 8.15 0.64 -1.87
CA SER A 45 8.89 -0.51 -2.37
C SER A 45 8.82 -1.66 -1.37
N SER A 46 8.69 -2.89 -1.86
CA SER A 46 8.76 -4.11 -1.04
C SER A 46 10.14 -4.36 -0.42
N THR A 47 11.14 -3.54 -0.72
CA THR A 47 12.52 -3.66 -0.23
C THR A 47 12.98 -2.43 0.56
N SER A 48 12.15 -1.40 0.69
CA SER A 48 12.49 -0.20 1.46
C SER A 48 11.26 0.47 2.04
N ASP A 49 11.39 0.98 3.26
CA ASP A 49 10.29 1.60 4.01
C ASP A 49 9.96 3.04 3.57
N GLY A 50 10.79 3.63 2.72
CA GLY A 50 10.59 4.98 2.19
C GLY A 50 9.32 5.10 1.36
N VAL A 51 8.56 6.18 1.59
CA VAL A 51 7.43 6.58 0.74
C VAL A 51 7.98 7.00 -0.63
N LEU A 52 7.58 6.28 -1.68
CA LEU A 52 7.93 6.63 -3.07
C LEU A 52 7.00 7.69 -3.62
N THR A 53 5.71 7.57 -3.29
CA THR A 53 4.65 8.48 -3.71
C THR A 53 3.64 8.61 -2.58
N CYS A 54 3.11 9.82 -2.39
CA CYS A 54 1.92 10.03 -1.57
C CYS A 54 0.91 10.89 -2.34
N ILE A 55 -0.36 10.57 -2.16
CA ILE A 55 -1.51 11.34 -2.63
C ILE A 55 -2.42 11.52 -1.44
N THR A 56 -2.89 12.74 -1.23
CA THR A 56 -3.75 13.09 -0.10
C THR A 56 -4.97 13.85 -0.58
N ASN A 57 -6.07 13.70 0.14
CA ASN A 57 -7.28 14.51 -0.02
C ASN A 57 -7.77 14.98 1.35
N GLY A 58 -8.42 16.14 1.39
CA GLY A 58 -8.87 16.77 2.62
C GLY A 58 -7.75 17.47 3.39
N LEU A 59 -8.06 17.85 4.62
CA LEU A 59 -7.13 18.50 5.53
C LEU A 59 -6.65 17.48 6.57
N LEU A 60 -5.34 17.36 6.70
CA LEU A 60 -4.68 16.48 7.66
C LEU A 60 -3.76 17.33 8.53
N SER A 61 -3.77 17.10 9.84
CA SER A 61 -2.65 17.51 10.67
C SER A 61 -1.40 16.70 10.32
N GLU A 62 -0.23 17.20 10.73
CA GLU A 62 1.02 16.47 10.55
C GLU A 62 0.97 15.09 11.22
N GLU A 63 0.44 15.03 12.44
CA GLU A 63 0.27 13.80 13.22
C GLU A 63 -0.65 12.80 12.52
N GLN A 64 -1.77 13.29 11.97
CA GLN A 64 -2.73 12.48 11.21
C GLN A 64 -2.09 11.89 9.95
N TYR A 65 -1.36 12.72 9.19
CA TYR A 65 -0.66 12.25 8.00
C TYR A 65 0.35 11.14 8.34
N PHE A 66 1.18 11.34 9.36
CA PHE A 66 2.18 10.34 9.74
C PHE A 66 1.54 9.05 10.27
N ALA A 67 0.45 9.15 11.03
CA ALA A 67 -0.30 7.99 11.49
C ALA A 67 -0.89 7.18 10.30
N CYS A 68 -1.51 7.84 9.33
CA CYS A 68 -1.97 7.20 8.10
C CYS A 68 -0.83 6.57 7.31
N SER A 69 0.27 7.29 7.16
CA SER A 69 1.46 6.79 6.44
C SER A 69 2.02 5.52 7.08
N GLU A 70 2.13 5.49 8.42
CA GLU A 70 2.60 4.31 9.16
C GLU A 70 1.62 3.13 9.05
N ALA A 71 0.31 3.38 9.16
CA ALA A 71 -0.71 2.36 8.97
C ALA A 71 -0.62 1.74 7.56
N CYS A 72 -0.49 2.57 6.53
CA CYS A 72 -0.26 2.14 5.16
C CYS A 72 1.05 1.35 5.01
N GLN A 73 2.11 1.65 5.78
CA GLN A 73 3.37 0.89 5.70
C GLN A 73 3.15 -0.56 6.09
N ARG A 74 2.55 -0.78 7.25
CA ARG A 74 2.26 -2.12 7.77
C ARG A 74 1.33 -2.90 6.82
N ALA A 75 0.35 -2.20 6.24
CA ALA A 75 -0.54 -2.78 5.23
C ALA A 75 0.20 -3.19 3.95
N SER A 76 1.11 -2.34 3.49
CA SER A 76 1.87 -2.54 2.24
C SER A 76 2.72 -3.81 2.26
N GLU A 77 3.26 -4.20 3.42
CA GLU A 77 3.99 -5.45 3.61
C GLU A 77 3.12 -6.68 3.34
N SER A 78 1.86 -6.64 3.79
CA SER A 78 0.89 -7.72 3.60
C SER A 78 0.49 -7.85 2.13
N VAL A 79 0.26 -6.72 1.46
CA VAL A 79 -0.02 -6.67 0.02
C VAL A 79 1.17 -7.20 -0.79
N ALA A 80 2.40 -6.81 -0.44
CA ALA A 80 3.61 -7.27 -1.11
C ALA A 80 3.82 -8.79 -0.95
N ALA A 81 3.58 -9.32 0.25
CA ALA A 81 3.64 -10.76 0.51
C ALA A 81 2.59 -11.53 -0.31
N PHE A 82 1.35 -11.03 -0.35
CA PHE A 82 0.29 -11.62 -1.15
C PHE A 82 0.65 -11.65 -2.64
N PHE A 83 1.11 -10.53 -3.20
CA PHE A 83 1.54 -10.47 -4.60
C PHE A 83 2.66 -11.46 -4.90
N ARG A 84 3.62 -11.62 -3.99
CA ARG A 84 4.70 -12.61 -4.15
C ARG A 84 4.16 -14.03 -4.23
N ILE A 85 3.21 -14.40 -3.36
CA ILE A 85 2.58 -15.72 -3.34
C ILE A 85 1.84 -15.98 -4.67
N VAL A 86 1.04 -15.01 -5.13
CA VAL A 86 0.29 -15.12 -6.39
C VAL A 86 1.23 -15.28 -7.58
N GLN A 87 2.31 -14.49 -7.65
CA GLN A 87 3.29 -14.56 -8.73
C GLN A 87 4.05 -15.90 -8.73
N GLN A 88 4.43 -16.41 -7.56
CA GLN A 88 5.09 -17.73 -7.45
C GLN A 88 4.15 -18.87 -7.87
N LYS A 89 2.85 -18.76 -7.58
CA LYS A 89 1.85 -19.73 -8.04
C LYS A 89 1.68 -19.71 -9.56
N LYS A 90 1.69 -18.52 -10.17
CA LYS A 90 1.58 -18.34 -11.63
C LYS A 90 2.84 -18.79 -12.36
N HIS A 91 4.01 -18.54 -11.76
CA HIS A 91 5.33 -18.88 -12.29
C HIS A 91 6.10 -19.73 -11.28
N PRO A 92 5.77 -21.02 -11.15
CA PRO A 92 6.48 -21.90 -10.24
C PRO A 92 7.96 -21.92 -10.60
N LEU A 93 8.81 -21.69 -9.60
CA LEU A 93 10.25 -21.83 -9.76
C LEU A 93 10.53 -23.28 -10.15
N LYS A 94 11.07 -23.51 -11.36
CA LYS A 94 11.65 -24.80 -11.69
C LYS A 94 12.79 -25.04 -10.70
N SER A 95 12.73 -26.13 -9.92
CA SER A 95 13.90 -26.55 -9.15
C SER A 95 15.08 -26.68 -10.09
N ALA A 96 16.15 -25.94 -9.80
CA ALA A 96 17.44 -26.13 -10.44
C ALA A 96 17.98 -27.49 -9.96
N GLY A 97 17.69 -28.55 -10.70
CA GLY A 97 18.12 -29.90 -10.35
C GLY A 97 17.27 -31.01 -10.97
N GLN A 98 17.47 -31.23 -12.27
CA GLN A 98 17.52 -32.56 -12.90
C GLN A 98 18.27 -32.47 -14.22
#